data_AF-A0A1Z5JPG3-F1
#
_entry.id   AF-A0A1Z5JPG3-F1
#
_cell.length_a   1.000
_cell.length_b   1.000
_cell.length_c   1.000
_cell.angle_alpha   90.00
_cell.angle_beta   90.00
_cell.angle_gamma   90.00
#
_symmetry.space_group_name_H-M   'P 1'
#
loop_
_entity.id
_entity.type
_entity.pdbx_description
1 polymer ?
#
loop_
_entity_poly.entity_id
_entity_poly.type
_entity_poly.pdbx_seq_one_letter_code
_entity_poly.pdbx_strand_id
1 'polypeptide(L)' 'MVYSVIWIILLFLVVWPLGWFLSPIWIVLLAGEAFLPPVRELNRFIEKLLTWPRTMGYAIQEGRTEFPTPLD' A
#
# COMPACT_ATOMS: atom_id res chain seq x y z
N MET A 1 -8.22 -12.42 18.63
CA MET A 1 -9.06 -13.05 17.58
C MET A 1 -9.99 -12.06 16.90
N VAL A 2 -10.89 -11.37 17.63
CA VAL A 2 -11.85 -10.41 17.02
C VAL A 2 -11.17 -9.33 16.18
N TYR A 3 -10.08 -8.75 16.70
CA TYR A 3 -9.29 -7.74 15.97
C TYR A 3 -8.74 -8.26 14.63
N SER A 4 -8.21 -9.49 14.60
CA SER A 4 -7.65 -10.10 13.40
C SER A 4 -8.72 -10.31 12.32
N VAL A 5 -9.96 -10.64 12.73
CA VAL A 5 -11.10 -10.78 11.80
C VAL A 5 -11.47 -9.42 11.20
N ILE A 6 -11.55 -8.37 12.02
CA ILE A 6 -11.81 -7.00 11.56
C ILE A 6 -10.73 -6.56 10.57
N TRP A 7 -9.47 -6.84 10.87
CA TRP A 7 -8.35 -6.49 9.99
C TRP A 7 -8.41 -7.21 8.64
N ILE A 8 -8.74 -8.51 8.63
CA ILE A 8 -8.93 -9.29 7.40
C ILE A 8 -10.07 -8.71 6.55
N ILE A 9 -11.20 -8.36 7.17
CA ILE A 9 -12.33 -7.74 6.47
C ILE A 9 -11.91 -6.40 5.85
N LEU A 10 -11.15 -5.58 6.57
CA LEU A 10 -10.67 -4.29 6.09
C LEU A 10 -9.68 -4.44 4.93
N LEU A 11 -8.75 -5.40 5.02
CA LEU A 11 -7.85 -5.74 3.90
C LEU A 11 -8.65 -6.21 2.67
N PHE A 12 -9.67 -7.04 2.87
CA PHE A 12 -10.46 -7.57 1.76
C PHE A 12 -11.39 -6.54 1.12
N LEU A 13 -11.97 -5.62 1.89
CA LEU A 13 -12.90 -4.62 1.36
C LEU A 13 -12.25 -3.35 0.86
N VAL A 14 -11.12 -2.94 1.45
CA VAL A 14 -10.48 -1.65 1.14
C VAL A 14 -9.22 -1.87 0.33
N VAL A 15 -8.31 -2.70 0.83
CA VAL A 15 -6.98 -2.88 0.22
C VAL A 15 -7.06 -3.69 -1.07
N TRP A 16 -7.95 -4.67 -1.14
CA TRP A 16 -8.14 -5.48 -2.35
C TRP A 16 -8.61 -4.66 -3.56
N PRO A 17 -9.73 -3.89 -3.51
CA PRO A 17 -10.13 -3.07 -4.66
C PRO A 17 -9.15 -1.93 -4.94
N LEU A 18 -8.52 -1.37 -3.90
CA LEU A 18 -7.49 -0.36 -4.06
C LEU A 18 -6.29 -0.94 -4.84
N GLY A 19 -5.82 -2.13 -4.45
CA GLY A 19 -4.76 -2.85 -5.14
C GLY A 19 -5.13 -3.21 -6.58
N TRP A 20 -6.37 -3.66 -6.81
CA TRP A 20 -6.88 -3.94 -8.15
C TRP A 20 -6.87 -2.71 -9.06
N PHE A 21 -7.24 -1.53 -8.54
CA PHE A 21 -7.27 -0.29 -9.31
C PHE A 21 -5.88 0.30 -9.53
N LEU A 22 -5.03 0.31 -8.51
CA LEU A 22 -3.69 0.92 -8.56
C LEU A 22 -2.64 0.03 -9.22
N SER A 23 -2.76 -1.30 -9.17
CA SER A 23 -1.79 -2.23 -9.77
C SER A 23 -1.57 -2.04 -11.28
N PRO A 24 -2.60 -1.94 -12.15
CA PRO A 24 -2.38 -1.72 -13.58
C PRO A 24 -1.78 -0.33 -13.85
N ILE A 25 -2.17 0.69 -13.09
CA ILE A 25 -1.63 2.04 -13.18
C ILE A 25 -0.14 2.04 -12.80
N TRP A 26 0.22 1.34 -11.73
CA TRP A 26 1.59 1.13 -11.28
C TRP A 26 2.44 0.42 -12.34
N ILE A 27 1.93 -0.66 -12.97
CA ILE A 27 2.65 -1.40 -14.02
C ILE A 27 2.95 -0.50 -15.23
N VAL A 28 1.99 0.35 -15.62
CA VAL A 28 2.18 1.30 -16.73
C VAL A 28 3.18 2.40 -16.36
N LEU A 29 3.11 2.92 -15.12
CA LEU A 29 4.05 3.92 -14.61
C LEU A 29 5.47 3.36 -14.48
N LEU A 30 5.63 2.11 -14.05
CA LEU A 30 6.91 1.41 -13.97
C LEU A 30 7.59 1.35 -15.34
N ALA A 31 6.82 1.13 -16.42
CA ALA A 31 7.37 1.16 -17.79
C ALA A 31 7.78 2.57 -18.23
N GLY A 32 7.10 3.62 -17.74
CA GLY A 32 7.42 5.03 -18.00
C GLY A 32 8.52 5.62 -17.12
N GLU A 33 8.88 4.94 -16.02
CA GLU A 33 9.88 5.40 -15.04
C GLU A 33 11.27 5.59 -15.65
N ALA A 34 11.61 4.80 -16.68
CA ALA A 34 12.88 4.92 -17.40
C ALA A 34 13.01 6.22 -18.22
N PHE A 35 11.89 6.89 -18.54
CA PHE A 35 11.87 8.03 -19.46
C PHE A 35 11.57 9.38 -18.79
N LEU A 36 10.93 9.40 -17.61
CA LEU A 36 10.47 10.64 -16.98
C LEU A 36 10.81 10.67 -15.48
N PRO A 37 11.69 11.59 -15.02
CA PRO A 37 12.01 11.78 -13.60
C PRO A 37 10.80 11.93 -12.64
N PRO A 38 9.72 12.67 -12.97
CA PRO A 38 8.57 12.79 -12.06
C PRO A 38 7.75 11.50 -11.94
N VAL A 39 7.83 10.60 -12.93
CA VAL A 39 7.13 9.31 -12.89
C VAL A 39 7.73 8.38 -11.84
N ARG A 40 9.03 8.52 -11.56
CA ARG A 40 9.74 7.77 -10.51
C ARG A 40 9.24 8.06 -9.10
N GLU A 41 8.94 9.32 -8.80
CA GLU A 41 8.38 9.70 -7.49
C GLU A 41 6.95 9.19 -7.33
N LEU A 42 6.13 9.32 -8.38
CA LEU A 42 4.77 8.79 -8.37
C LEU A 42 4.76 7.26 -8.25
N ASN A 43 5.68 6.57 -8.93
CA ASN A 43 5.80 5.12 -8.86
C ASN A 43 6.16 4.66 -7.44
N ARG A 44 7.14 5.32 -6.79
CA ARG A 44 7.49 5.09 -5.38
C ARG A 44 6.32 5.36 -4.43
N PHE A 45 5.53 6.40 -4.70
CA PHE A 45 4.37 6.72 -3.88
C PHE A 45 3.29 5.63 -3.97
N ILE A 46 2.97 5.18 -5.18
CA ILE A 46 1.99 4.10 -5.40
C ILE A 46 2.49 2.78 -4.80
N GLU A 47 3.79 2.49 -4.89
CA GLU A 47 4.41 1.32 -4.28
C GLU A 47 4.31 1.37 -2.74
N LYS A 48 4.61 2.53 -2.13
CA LYS A 48 4.40 2.74 -0.68
C LYS A 48 2.93 2.56 -0.30
N LEU A 49 2.00 3.09 -1.09
CA LEU A 49 0.56 2.98 -0.82
C LEU A 49 0.06 1.54 -0.90
N LEU A 50 0.57 0.75 -1.85
CA LEU A 50 0.25 -0.67 -2.00
C LEU A 50 0.83 -1.54 -0.88
N THR A 51 2.01 -1.19 -0.37
CA THR A 51 2.70 -1.96 0.69
C THR A 51 2.32 -1.54 2.10
N TRP A 52 1.79 -0.32 2.27
CA TRP A 52 1.38 0.26 3.54
C TRP A 52 0.42 -0.59 4.39
N PRO A 53 -0.65 -1.20 3.84
CA PRO A 53 -1.57 -1.98 4.66
C PRO A 53 -0.92 -3.25 5.24
N ARG A 54 0.09 -3.79 4.54
CA ARG A 54 0.88 -4.92 5.02
C ARG A 54 1.80 -4.48 6.17
N THR A 55 2.50 -3.34 6.03
CA THR A 55 3.35 -2.83 7.12
C THR A 55 2.54 -2.42 8.35
N MET A 56 1.34 -1.89 8.14
CA MET A 56 0.37 -1.63 9.21
C MET A 56 -0.04 -2.91 9.93
N GLY A 57 -0.33 -3.99 9.18
CA GLY A 57 -0.63 -5.30 9.76
C GLY A 57 0.50 -5.87 10.62
N TYR A 58 1.76 -5.67 10.21
CA TYR A 58 2.93 -6.04 11.03
C TYR A 58 3.06 -5.18 12.29
N ALA A 59 2.92 -3.86 12.17
CA ALA A 59 2.99 -2.94 13.32
C ALA A 59 1.92 -3.27 14.39
N ILE A 60 0.71 -3.63 13.93
CA ILE A 60 -0.39 -4.10 14.78
C ILE A 60 -0.04 -5.41 15.49
N GLN A 61 0.54 -6.39 14.78
CA GLN A 61 0.97 -7.65 15.39
C GLN A 61 2.08 -7.45 16.43
N GLU A 62 2.99 -6.50 16.18
CA GLU A 62 4.05 -6.11 17.11
C GLU A 62 3.55 -5.21 18.25
N GLY A 63 2.28 -4.78 18.24
CA GLY A 63 1.71 -3.90 19.26
C GLY A 63 2.29 -2.49 19.26
N ARG A 64 2.85 -2.03 18.13
CA ARG A 64 3.40 -0.67 18.01
C ARG A 64 2.28 0.36 18.00
N THR A 65 2.50 1.47 18.70
CA THR A 65 1.58 2.62 18.77
C THR A 65 1.82 3.64 17.65
N GLU A 66 2.97 3.54 16.98
CA GLU A 66 3.31 4.36 15.81
C GLU A 66 2.91 3.61 14.55
N PHE A 67 1.88 4.13 13.89
CA PHE A 67 1.38 3.60 12.64
C PHE A 67 2.17 4.24 11.49
N PRO A 68 2.92 3.47 10.68
CA PRO A 68 3.64 4.03 9.55
C PRO A 68 2.64 4.71 8.61
N THR A 69 2.99 5.84 8.01
CA THR A 69 2.14 6.58 7.07
C THR A 69 2.73 6.46 5.67
N PRO A 70 1.92 6.33 4.60
CA PRO A 70 2.44 6.24 3.23
C PRO A 70 3.05 7.56 2.73
N LEU A 71 3.01 8.61 3.55
CA LEU A 71 3.45 9.97 3.27
C LEU A 71 4.81 10.33 3.90
N ASP A 72 5.36 9.48 4.78
CA ASP A 72 6.70 9.62 5.36
C ASP A 72 7.77 8.88 4.53
#